data_AF-A0A0S8EUA6-F1
#
_entry.id   AF-A0A0S8EUA6-F1
#
_cell.length_a   1.000
_cell.length_b   1.000
_cell.length_c   1.000
_cell.angle_alpha   90.00
_cell.angle_beta   90.00
_cell.angle_gamma   90.00
#
_symmetry.space_group_name_H-M   'P 1'
#
loop_
_entity.id
_entity.type
_entity.pdbx_description
1 polymer ?
#
loop_
_entity_poly.entity_id
_entity_poly.type
_entity_poly.pdbx_seq_one_letter_code
_entity_poly.pdbx_strand_id
1 'polypeptide(L)'
;MTDEKDLIREDIEAYLAKYQQKELLRFVSVGSVDDGKSTLIGRILYDTGMVFEDQMAAVRAASQTDEPDLALLTDGLKAEREQGITIDVAYRYFATDKRKFIIADTPGHIQYTRNMVTGASTADVALILIDARHGVLEQSRRHAYIASLLGIPHLAVCVNKMDLKDFSKDVYDSISADFMEFGKTLRFKDIQFFPVSALEGDNVVSDSERTPWYDGPNVLEYLETVPVFADRNFKDFRYPVQYVIRPDLDYRGFAAEVAAGVINKGDEIVALPSGKTSKVKAIDTWEGEIDEAFAGQSVTIRLEDEIDISRGDMIVKPDNLPRVTRRFDAHMVWMHEKPLDTEKAYLVKHTTQTVRARIDKIYHEIDMHSLEEKPTDGLELNDIAKVRLSCHRALYVDDYQRNRETGAFIVIDSLTNNTVAAGMISLEGAGQNIGEVMKELHAESAMEPKTFVSPTERMERFGQKGATVWLHGVPGSGRWTLAYALERKLFDEGRTATVVIPVGEDLRSMISAAKAVTDAGLINICAFPSPTAKDREELTKRIGEDRVVQVYVNTDLDLCRERRPDADFSSFEPPEDPDVTIALDQVRIDKAVAIIIEALKARGQFEDE
;
A
#
# COMPACT_ATOMS: atom_id res chain seq x y z
N MET A 1 0.31 -32.56 38.35
CA MET A 1 -0.60 -32.63 37.20
C MET A 1 -1.84 -33.35 37.68
N THR A 2 -2.92 -32.62 37.94
CA THR A 2 -4.23 -33.21 38.24
C THR A 2 -4.73 -33.83 36.93
N ASP A 3 -5.11 -35.11 36.97
CA ASP A 3 -5.56 -35.86 35.79
C ASP A 3 -6.80 -35.17 35.21
N GLU A 4 -6.86 -34.94 33.89
CA GLU A 4 -7.98 -34.22 33.25
C GLU A 4 -9.34 -34.90 33.51
N LYS A 5 -9.30 -36.22 33.77
CA LYS A 5 -10.46 -37.01 34.18
C LYS A 5 -11.01 -36.65 35.55
N ASP A 6 -10.18 -36.12 36.45
CA ASP A 6 -10.59 -35.67 37.78
C ASP A 6 -11.28 -34.30 37.69
N LEU A 7 -10.78 -33.39 36.84
CA LEU A 7 -11.41 -32.08 36.61
C LEU A 7 -12.80 -32.21 35.97
N ILE A 8 -12.95 -33.13 35.01
CA ILE A 8 -14.27 -33.43 34.39
C ILE A 8 -15.28 -33.95 35.42
N ARG A 9 -14.81 -34.67 36.45
CA ARG A 9 -15.67 -35.26 37.49
C ARG A 9 -16.01 -34.30 38.62
N GLU A 10 -15.09 -33.43 38.98
CA GLU A 10 -15.23 -32.57 40.17
C GLU A 10 -15.71 -31.15 39.84
N ASP A 11 -15.33 -30.59 38.68
CA ASP A 11 -15.69 -29.21 38.31
C ASP A 11 -15.76 -29.03 36.77
N ILE A 12 -16.92 -29.39 36.22
CA ILE A 12 -17.17 -29.30 34.78
C ILE A 12 -17.20 -27.84 34.29
N GLU A 13 -17.53 -26.87 35.15
CA GLU A 13 -17.55 -25.45 34.79
C GLU A 13 -16.12 -24.91 34.67
N ALA A 14 -15.22 -25.25 35.60
CA ALA A 14 -13.80 -24.91 35.48
C ALA A 14 -13.15 -25.59 34.27
N TYR A 15 -13.53 -26.83 33.96
CA TYR A 15 -13.10 -27.52 32.75
C TYR A 15 -13.57 -26.79 31.48
N LEU A 16 -14.87 -26.44 31.40
CA LEU A 16 -15.44 -25.71 30.27
C LEU A 16 -14.83 -24.30 30.14
N ALA A 17 -14.58 -23.59 31.25
CA ALA A 17 -13.95 -22.28 31.27
C ALA A 17 -12.50 -22.34 30.75
N LYS A 18 -11.73 -23.36 31.15
CA LYS A 18 -10.37 -23.61 30.65
C LYS A 18 -10.36 -23.86 29.13
N TYR A 19 -11.36 -24.57 28.60
CA TYR A 19 -11.52 -24.78 27.15
C TYR A 19 -12.06 -23.56 26.41
N GLN A 20 -12.78 -22.66 27.09
CA GLN A 20 -13.33 -21.42 26.52
C GLN A 20 -12.26 -20.32 26.37
N GLN A 21 -11.31 -20.22 27.31
CA GLN A 21 -10.25 -19.19 27.33
C GLN A 21 -8.96 -19.64 26.64
N LYS A 22 -9.06 -20.16 25.41
CA LYS A 22 -7.87 -20.49 24.61
C LYS A 22 -7.35 -19.24 23.90
N GLU A 23 -6.04 -19.03 23.98
CA GLU A 23 -5.37 -18.00 23.19
C GLU A 23 -5.51 -18.31 21.69
N LEU A 24 -5.42 -17.26 20.87
CA LEU A 24 -5.46 -17.34 19.42
C LEU A 24 -4.06 -17.03 18.88
N LEU A 25 -3.52 -17.93 18.06
CA LEU A 25 -2.31 -17.70 17.30
C LEU A 25 -2.62 -17.70 15.80
N ARG A 26 -2.11 -16.71 15.08
CA ARG A 26 -2.16 -16.65 13.62
C ARG A 26 -0.77 -16.96 13.08
N PHE A 27 -0.67 -17.92 12.18
CA PHE A 27 0.59 -18.15 11.46
C PHE A 27 0.38 -18.22 9.97
N VAL A 28 1.43 -17.85 9.24
CA VAL A 28 1.47 -17.87 7.78
C VAL A 28 2.46 -18.93 7.32
N SER A 29 2.08 -19.77 6.36
CA SER A 29 3.02 -20.69 5.70
C SER A 29 3.69 -19.98 4.52
N VAL A 30 5.02 -20.06 4.47
CA VAL A 30 5.83 -19.43 3.42
C VAL A 30 6.93 -20.40 2.98
N GLY A 31 7.43 -20.24 1.76
CA GLY A 31 8.36 -21.21 1.14
C GLY A 31 8.16 -21.34 -0.36
N SER A 32 9.14 -21.93 -1.03
CA SER A 32 9.16 -22.14 -2.48
C SER A 32 8.03 -23.08 -2.94
N VAL A 33 7.79 -23.06 -4.25
CA VAL A 33 7.07 -24.16 -4.91
C VAL A 33 7.85 -25.45 -4.64
N ASP A 34 7.11 -26.55 -4.40
CA ASP A 34 7.63 -27.88 -4.06
C ASP A 34 8.30 -28.07 -2.69
N ASP A 35 8.39 -27.05 -1.83
CA ASP A 35 8.94 -27.22 -0.47
C ASP A 35 8.04 -28.05 0.46
N GLY A 36 6.80 -28.36 0.05
CA GLY A 36 5.87 -29.20 0.79
C GLY A 36 4.98 -28.46 1.80
N LYS A 37 4.66 -27.17 1.57
CA LYS A 37 3.84 -26.33 2.46
C LYS A 37 2.44 -26.89 2.67
N SER A 38 1.74 -27.15 1.57
CA SER A 38 0.40 -27.75 1.54
C SER A 38 0.39 -29.10 2.26
N THR A 39 1.41 -29.93 2.02
CA THR A 39 1.59 -31.22 2.71
C THR A 39 1.76 -31.06 4.22
N LEU A 40 2.58 -30.10 4.68
CA LEU A 40 2.81 -29.84 6.10
C LEU A 40 1.52 -29.35 6.79
N ILE A 41 0.80 -28.43 6.17
CA ILE A 41 -0.49 -27.95 6.71
C ILE A 41 -1.49 -29.10 6.75
N GLY A 42 -1.61 -29.86 5.65
CA GLY A 42 -2.48 -31.03 5.58
C GLY A 42 -2.15 -32.06 6.66
N ARG A 43 -0.86 -32.29 6.93
CA ARG A 43 -0.36 -33.15 8.01
C ARG A 43 -0.79 -32.65 9.39
N ILE A 44 -0.59 -31.37 9.70
CA ILE A 44 -1.03 -30.78 10.98
C ILE A 44 -2.55 -30.94 11.14
N LEU A 45 -3.34 -30.65 10.11
CA LEU A 45 -4.81 -30.76 10.17
C LEU A 45 -5.27 -32.22 10.35
N TYR A 46 -4.63 -33.16 9.67
CA TYR A 46 -4.93 -34.58 9.75
C TYR A 46 -4.59 -35.15 11.13
N ASP A 47 -3.36 -34.93 11.60
CA ASP A 47 -2.86 -35.50 12.85
C ASP A 47 -3.51 -34.86 14.09
N THR A 48 -4.00 -33.62 14.00
CA THR A 48 -4.80 -32.98 15.07
C THR A 48 -6.27 -33.43 15.09
N GLY A 49 -6.68 -34.32 14.19
CA GLY A 49 -8.02 -34.89 14.16
C GLY A 49 -9.11 -33.93 13.66
N MET A 50 -8.73 -32.86 12.96
CA MET A 50 -9.67 -31.82 12.48
C MET A 50 -10.23 -32.10 11.09
N VAL A 51 -9.77 -33.16 10.42
CA VAL A 51 -10.30 -33.61 9.13
C VAL A 51 -11.31 -34.73 9.36
N PHE A 52 -12.56 -34.51 8.92
CA PHE A 52 -13.61 -35.52 9.01
C PHE A 52 -13.32 -36.73 8.11
N GLU A 53 -13.79 -37.92 8.50
CA GLU A 53 -13.53 -39.18 7.78
C GLU A 53 -14.00 -39.16 6.31
N ASP A 54 -15.07 -38.43 6.01
CA ASP A 54 -15.63 -38.27 4.66
C ASP A 54 -14.72 -37.40 3.77
N GLN A 55 -14.14 -36.34 4.31
CA GLN A 55 -13.12 -35.54 3.63
C GLN A 55 -11.86 -36.37 3.36
N MET A 56 -11.45 -37.21 4.32
CA MET A 56 -10.33 -38.12 4.12
C MET A 56 -10.62 -39.21 3.10
N ALA A 57 -11.84 -39.73 3.05
CA ALA A 57 -12.25 -40.69 2.04
C ALA A 57 -12.22 -40.07 0.64
N ALA A 58 -12.63 -38.81 0.49
CA ALA A 58 -12.55 -38.07 -0.76
C ALA A 58 -11.09 -37.84 -1.21
N VAL A 59 -10.19 -37.51 -0.28
CA VAL A 59 -8.76 -37.36 -0.57
C VAL A 59 -8.12 -38.68 -0.99
N ARG A 60 -8.40 -39.78 -0.28
CA ARG A 60 -7.93 -41.12 -0.66
C ARG A 60 -8.43 -41.53 -2.04
N ALA A 61 -9.68 -41.22 -2.38
CA ALA A 61 -10.25 -41.51 -3.69
C ALA A 61 -9.65 -40.66 -4.83
N ALA A 62 -9.17 -39.45 -4.52
CA ALA A 62 -8.55 -38.54 -5.47
C ALA A 62 -7.02 -38.70 -5.58
N SER A 63 -6.39 -39.40 -4.64
CA SER A 63 -4.95 -39.67 -4.61
C SER A 63 -4.57 -40.69 -5.70
N GLN A 64 -3.44 -40.49 -6.36
CA GLN A 64 -2.94 -41.41 -7.40
C GLN A 64 -2.19 -42.63 -6.83
N THR A 65 -1.87 -42.58 -5.52
CA THR A 65 -1.11 -43.57 -4.76
C THR A 65 -1.95 -44.18 -3.64
N ASP A 66 -1.51 -45.31 -3.08
CA ASP A 66 -2.16 -45.93 -1.92
C ASP A 66 -2.05 -45.07 -0.64
N GLU A 67 -1.03 -44.21 -0.55
CA GLU A 67 -0.92 -43.19 0.50
C GLU A 67 -1.72 -41.92 0.14
N PRO A 68 -2.46 -41.34 1.11
CA PRO A 68 -3.28 -40.15 0.87
C PRO A 68 -2.41 -38.91 0.66
N ASP A 69 -2.62 -38.21 -0.45
CA ASP A 69 -2.00 -36.92 -0.71
C ASP A 69 -2.69 -35.81 0.11
N LEU A 70 -2.08 -35.47 1.24
CA LEU A 70 -2.63 -34.49 2.18
C LEU A 70 -2.64 -33.04 1.62
N ALA A 71 -1.91 -32.74 0.55
CA ALA A 71 -1.99 -31.43 -0.10
C ALA A 71 -3.39 -31.18 -0.71
N LEU A 72 -4.13 -32.24 -1.07
CA LEU A 72 -5.50 -32.13 -1.57
C LEU A 72 -6.49 -31.59 -0.54
N LEU A 73 -6.16 -31.61 0.75
CA LEU A 73 -6.97 -31.01 1.81
C LEU A 73 -6.88 -29.49 1.81
N THR A 74 -5.73 -28.95 1.41
CA THR A 74 -5.42 -27.52 1.48
C THR A 74 -5.78 -26.79 0.19
N ASP A 75 -5.68 -27.47 -0.96
CA ASP A 75 -5.91 -26.87 -2.29
C ASP A 75 -7.42 -26.74 -2.61
N GLY A 76 -7.91 -25.52 -2.50
CA GLY A 76 -9.35 -25.19 -2.55
C GLY A 76 -9.87 -24.90 -3.95
N LEU A 77 -9.05 -24.33 -4.84
CA LEU A 77 -9.47 -23.92 -6.18
C LEU A 77 -9.16 -25.01 -7.22
N LYS A 78 -10.05 -25.15 -8.22
CA LYS A 78 -9.84 -26.07 -9.35
C LYS A 78 -8.57 -25.74 -10.13
N ALA A 79 -8.26 -24.45 -10.30
CA ALA A 79 -7.04 -23.97 -10.95
C ALA A 79 -5.77 -24.30 -10.14
N GLU A 80 -5.84 -24.23 -8.81
CA GLU A 80 -4.73 -24.65 -7.93
C GLU A 80 -4.44 -26.13 -8.11
N ARG A 81 -5.49 -26.97 -8.16
CA ARG A 81 -5.36 -28.43 -8.38
C ARG A 81 -4.82 -28.81 -9.76
N GLU A 82 -5.15 -28.04 -10.80
CA GLU A 82 -4.66 -28.27 -12.16
C GLU A 82 -3.18 -27.86 -12.32
N GLN A 83 -2.71 -26.88 -11.53
CA GLN A 83 -1.36 -26.33 -11.61
C GLN A 83 -0.41 -26.78 -10.49
N GLY A 84 -0.93 -27.38 -9.41
CA GLY A 84 -0.13 -27.81 -8.25
C GLY A 84 0.46 -26.64 -7.43
N ILE A 85 -0.16 -25.46 -7.46
CA ILE A 85 0.30 -24.26 -6.73
C ILE A 85 -0.86 -23.56 -6.02
N THR A 86 -0.61 -22.95 -4.85
CA THR A 86 -1.54 -22.04 -4.16
C THR A 86 -1.61 -20.70 -4.89
N ILE A 87 -2.81 -20.17 -5.15
CA ILE A 87 -3.04 -18.94 -5.93
C ILE A 87 -3.58 -17.81 -5.06
N ASP A 88 -4.44 -18.12 -4.08
CA ASP A 88 -5.01 -17.13 -3.16
C ASP A 88 -4.71 -17.47 -1.69
N VAL A 89 -4.92 -16.52 -0.77
CA VAL A 89 -4.73 -16.78 0.66
C VAL A 89 -5.89 -17.63 1.18
N ALA A 90 -5.61 -18.88 1.53
CA ALA A 90 -6.59 -19.75 2.16
C ALA A 90 -6.47 -19.67 3.69
N TYR A 91 -7.54 -19.27 4.37
CA TYR A 91 -7.61 -19.31 5.83
C TYR A 91 -8.15 -20.66 6.31
N ARG A 92 -7.34 -21.37 7.10
CA ARG A 92 -7.74 -22.62 7.77
C ARG A 92 -7.73 -22.44 9.28
N TYR A 93 -8.55 -23.24 9.96
CA TYR A 93 -8.77 -23.13 11.40
C TYR A 93 -8.59 -24.49 12.03
N PHE A 94 -7.84 -24.55 13.12
CA PHE A 94 -7.79 -25.72 13.98
C PHE A 94 -7.59 -25.29 15.44
N ALA A 95 -7.73 -26.22 16.35
CA ALA A 95 -7.49 -25.98 17.77
C ALA A 95 -6.86 -27.21 18.40
N THR A 96 -6.02 -27.00 19.39
CA THR A 96 -5.56 -28.04 20.30
C THR A 96 -6.19 -27.82 21.66
N ASP A 97 -5.83 -28.64 22.66
CA ASP A 97 -6.25 -28.43 24.04
C ASP A 97 -5.70 -27.11 24.63
N LYS A 98 -4.57 -26.62 24.11
CA LYS A 98 -3.90 -25.41 24.63
C LYS A 98 -4.29 -24.13 23.89
N ARG A 99 -4.49 -24.17 22.56
CA ARG A 99 -4.60 -22.95 21.75
C ARG A 99 -5.51 -23.10 20.53
N LYS A 100 -6.05 -21.98 20.05
CA LYS A 100 -6.75 -21.86 18.76
C LYS A 100 -5.78 -21.32 17.71
N PHE A 101 -5.89 -21.80 16.49
CA PHE A 101 -4.99 -21.47 15.41
C PHE A 101 -5.74 -21.02 14.16
N ILE A 102 -5.20 -19.98 13.51
CA ILE A 102 -5.57 -19.57 12.16
C ILE A 102 -4.33 -19.70 11.29
N ILE A 103 -4.45 -20.50 10.24
CA ILE A 103 -3.41 -20.69 9.23
C ILE A 103 -3.76 -19.80 8.04
N ALA A 104 -2.85 -18.92 7.66
CA ALA A 104 -2.88 -18.25 6.36
C ALA A 104 -1.96 -19.02 5.41
N ASP A 105 -2.54 -19.81 4.51
CA ASP A 105 -1.77 -20.49 3.47
C ASP A 105 -1.52 -19.55 2.30
N THR A 106 -0.26 -19.20 2.06
CA THR A 106 0.10 -18.19 1.05
C THR A 106 0.89 -18.78 -0.11
N PRO A 107 0.64 -18.31 -1.35
CA PRO A 107 1.41 -18.70 -2.52
C PRO A 107 2.91 -18.45 -2.35
N GLY A 108 3.74 -19.34 -2.91
CA GLY A 108 5.21 -19.21 -2.87
C GLY A 108 5.83 -18.44 -4.04
N HIS A 109 5.02 -18.08 -5.04
CA HIS A 109 5.52 -17.47 -6.28
C HIS A 109 5.52 -15.94 -6.22
N ILE A 110 6.49 -15.29 -6.88
CA ILE A 110 6.70 -13.83 -6.82
C ILE A 110 5.48 -13.01 -7.27
N GLN A 111 4.73 -13.57 -8.23
CA GLN A 111 3.51 -12.96 -8.78
C GLN A 111 2.38 -12.79 -7.74
N TYR A 112 2.52 -13.41 -6.56
CA TYR A 112 1.54 -13.40 -5.48
C TYR A 112 2.06 -12.75 -4.20
N THR A 113 3.09 -11.90 -4.30
CA THR A 113 3.62 -11.12 -3.16
C THR A 113 2.52 -10.35 -2.45
N ARG A 114 1.56 -9.74 -3.18
CA ARG A 114 0.38 -9.07 -2.57
C ARG A 114 -0.47 -9.98 -1.70
N ASN A 115 -0.61 -11.26 -2.08
CA ASN A 115 -1.39 -12.25 -1.34
C ASN A 115 -0.64 -12.60 -0.05
N MET A 116 0.68 -12.82 -0.15
CA MET A 116 1.52 -12.99 1.04
C MET A 116 1.39 -11.80 1.98
N VAL A 117 1.48 -10.56 1.48
CA VAL A 117 1.34 -9.34 2.30
C VAL A 117 -0.01 -9.29 3.01
N THR A 118 -1.09 -9.63 2.31
CA THR A 118 -2.43 -9.69 2.90
C THR A 118 -2.50 -10.73 4.02
N GLY A 119 -2.06 -11.97 3.77
CA GLY A 119 -2.11 -13.07 4.75
C GLY A 119 -1.17 -12.89 5.95
N ALA A 120 0.04 -12.38 5.70
CA ALA A 120 1.08 -12.18 6.70
C ALA A 120 0.86 -10.92 7.56
N SER A 121 0.07 -9.95 7.09
CA SER A 121 -0.19 -8.68 7.81
C SER A 121 -0.76 -8.86 9.23
N THR A 122 -1.41 -9.98 9.52
CA THR A 122 -1.99 -10.30 10.84
C THR A 122 -1.30 -11.46 11.54
N ALA A 123 -0.25 -12.03 10.94
CA ALA A 123 0.42 -13.20 11.48
C ALA A 123 1.31 -12.85 12.68
N ASP A 124 1.34 -13.77 13.64
CA ASP A 124 2.21 -13.78 14.81
C ASP A 124 3.47 -14.62 14.53
N VAL A 125 3.34 -15.68 13.72
CA VAL A 125 4.44 -16.58 13.35
C VAL A 125 4.51 -16.76 11.84
N ALA A 126 5.71 -16.73 11.27
CA ALA A 126 5.96 -17.17 9.91
C ALA A 126 6.56 -18.58 9.95
N LEU A 127 5.94 -19.53 9.26
CA LEU A 127 6.42 -20.90 9.13
C LEU A 127 7.03 -21.06 7.74
N ILE A 128 8.37 -21.03 7.66
CA ILE A 128 9.11 -21.16 6.40
C ILE A 128 9.58 -22.59 6.20
N LEU A 129 9.27 -23.18 5.04
CA LEU A 129 9.81 -24.49 4.67
C LEU A 129 11.04 -24.34 3.78
N ILE A 130 12.01 -25.21 3.98
CA ILE A 130 13.24 -25.32 3.19
C ILE A 130 13.46 -26.79 2.82
N ASP A 131 13.51 -27.11 1.54
CA ASP A 131 13.82 -28.48 1.07
C ASP A 131 15.27 -28.87 1.40
N ALA A 132 15.47 -29.91 2.21
CA ALA A 132 16.78 -30.42 2.61
C ALA A 132 17.66 -30.89 1.44
N ARG A 133 17.09 -31.11 0.25
CA ARG A 133 17.84 -31.46 -0.97
C ARG A 133 18.54 -30.25 -1.58
N HIS A 134 17.95 -29.07 -1.45
CA HIS A 134 18.39 -27.85 -2.12
C HIS A 134 18.99 -26.82 -1.16
N GLY A 135 18.64 -26.87 0.14
CA GLY A 135 19.07 -25.89 1.12
C GLY A 135 18.41 -24.53 0.92
N VAL A 136 19.07 -23.47 1.38
CA VAL A 136 18.51 -22.10 1.34
C VAL A 136 18.51 -21.55 -0.07
N LEU A 137 17.32 -21.25 -0.60
CA LEU A 137 17.15 -20.65 -1.93
C LEU A 137 16.87 -19.15 -1.84
N GLU A 138 17.01 -18.43 -2.96
CA GLU A 138 16.61 -17.03 -3.08
C GLU A 138 15.15 -16.80 -2.65
N GLN A 139 14.25 -17.72 -3.01
CA GLN A 139 12.85 -17.66 -2.60
C GLN A 139 12.67 -17.78 -1.09
N SER A 140 13.44 -18.63 -0.42
CA SER A 140 13.42 -18.76 1.05
C SER A 140 13.86 -17.45 1.70
N ARG A 141 14.92 -16.83 1.19
CA ARG A 141 15.42 -15.53 1.67
C ARG A 141 14.39 -14.42 1.47
N ARG A 142 13.77 -14.36 0.28
CA ARG A 142 12.70 -13.40 -0.05
C ARG A 142 11.51 -13.51 0.89
N HIS A 143 10.98 -14.71 1.12
CA HIS A 143 9.83 -14.88 2.00
C HIS A 143 10.13 -14.48 3.44
N ALA A 144 11.30 -14.84 3.94
CA ALA A 144 11.74 -14.40 5.27
C ALA A 144 11.93 -12.87 5.33
N TYR A 145 12.45 -12.24 4.28
CA TYR A 145 12.54 -10.79 4.18
C TYR A 145 11.15 -10.13 4.24
N ILE A 146 10.18 -10.59 3.44
CA ILE A 146 8.81 -10.06 3.45
C ILE A 146 8.15 -10.27 4.81
N ALA A 147 8.30 -11.45 5.43
CA ALA A 147 7.78 -11.73 6.77
C ALA A 147 8.36 -10.76 7.81
N SER A 148 9.67 -10.51 7.75
CA SER A 148 10.34 -9.53 8.62
C SER A 148 9.87 -8.10 8.35
N LEU A 149 9.69 -7.72 7.09
CA LEU A 149 9.23 -6.40 6.68
C LEU A 149 7.80 -6.13 7.17
N LEU A 150 6.95 -7.16 7.16
CA LEU A 150 5.59 -7.14 7.69
C LEU A 150 5.54 -7.24 9.22
N GLY A 151 6.69 -7.27 9.90
CA GLY A 151 6.78 -7.17 11.35
C GLY A 151 6.25 -8.42 12.05
N ILE A 152 6.33 -9.58 11.41
CA ILE A 152 6.07 -10.86 12.09
C ILE A 152 7.19 -11.07 13.11
N PRO A 153 6.87 -11.28 14.40
CA PRO A 153 7.88 -11.37 15.44
C PRO A 153 8.66 -12.69 15.42
N HIS A 154 7.99 -13.81 15.12
CA HIS A 154 8.56 -15.15 15.27
C HIS A 154 8.72 -15.85 13.93
N LEU A 155 9.86 -16.51 13.70
CA LEU A 155 10.10 -17.30 12.50
C LEU A 155 10.40 -18.76 12.86
N ALA A 156 9.61 -19.68 12.32
CA ALA A 156 9.82 -21.12 12.42
C ALA A 156 10.33 -21.67 11.09
N VAL A 157 11.56 -22.17 11.07
CA VAL A 157 12.26 -22.70 9.88
C VAL A 157 12.19 -24.23 9.89
N CYS A 158 11.33 -24.77 9.04
CA CYS A 158 11.16 -26.20 8.84
C CYS A 158 12.08 -26.69 7.72
N VAL A 159 13.18 -27.36 8.08
CA VAL A 159 14.02 -28.08 7.13
C VAL A 159 13.30 -29.38 6.77
N ASN A 160 12.57 -29.35 5.65
CA ASN A 160 11.67 -30.39 5.22
C ASN A 160 12.35 -31.44 4.33
N LYS A 161 11.74 -32.61 4.18
CA LYS A 161 12.23 -33.76 3.40
C LYS A 161 13.54 -34.35 3.94
N MET A 162 13.69 -34.33 5.27
CA MET A 162 14.84 -34.94 5.94
C MET A 162 14.89 -36.47 5.75
N ASP A 163 13.75 -37.11 5.45
CA ASP A 163 13.65 -38.51 5.06
C ASP A 163 14.51 -38.85 3.84
N LEU A 164 14.57 -37.96 2.84
CA LEU A 164 15.40 -38.11 1.64
C LEU A 164 16.90 -37.91 1.90
N LYS A 165 17.26 -37.46 3.09
CA LYS A 165 18.64 -37.24 3.56
C LYS A 165 18.98 -38.11 4.77
N ASP A 166 18.21 -39.19 4.98
CA ASP A 166 18.38 -40.14 6.08
C ASP A 166 18.47 -39.46 7.46
N PHE A 167 17.77 -38.33 7.63
CA PHE A 167 17.78 -37.52 8.85
C PHE A 167 19.20 -37.12 9.31
N SER A 168 20.09 -36.83 8.35
CA SER A 168 21.47 -36.41 8.62
C SER A 168 21.56 -35.10 9.39
N LYS A 169 22.18 -35.16 10.58
CA LYS A 169 22.48 -33.98 11.41
C LYS A 169 23.33 -32.95 10.66
N ASP A 170 24.36 -33.39 9.94
CA ASP A 170 25.29 -32.48 9.24
C ASP A 170 24.56 -31.66 8.16
N VAL A 171 23.58 -32.25 7.47
CA VAL A 171 22.76 -31.54 6.48
C VAL A 171 21.89 -30.49 7.16
N TYR A 172 21.22 -30.86 8.25
CA TYR A 172 20.40 -29.94 9.03
C TYR A 172 21.22 -28.78 9.61
N ASP A 173 22.36 -29.06 10.23
CA ASP A 173 23.23 -28.06 10.85
C ASP A 173 23.78 -27.08 9.79
N SER A 174 24.14 -27.59 8.60
CA SER A 174 24.61 -26.77 7.48
C SER A 174 23.53 -25.80 6.97
N ILE A 175 22.31 -26.30 6.72
CA ILE A 175 21.19 -25.48 6.23
C ILE A 175 20.79 -24.45 7.30
N SER A 176 20.73 -24.87 8.56
CA SER A 176 20.40 -23.99 9.68
C SER A 176 21.43 -22.88 9.84
N ALA A 177 22.71 -23.18 9.71
CA ALA A 177 23.78 -22.19 9.79
C ALA A 177 23.75 -21.17 8.64
N ASP A 178 23.54 -21.62 7.39
CA ASP A 178 23.42 -20.73 6.22
C ASP A 178 22.22 -19.79 6.38
N PHE A 179 21.06 -20.32 6.77
CA PHE A 179 19.88 -19.50 6.98
C PHE A 179 20.05 -18.53 8.17
N MET A 180 20.67 -18.97 9.26
CA MET A 180 20.90 -18.12 10.43
C MET A 180 21.81 -16.93 10.11
N GLU A 181 22.80 -17.09 9.23
CA GLU A 181 23.64 -15.97 8.79
C GLU A 181 22.82 -14.91 8.06
N PHE A 182 21.94 -15.33 7.15
CA PHE A 182 20.98 -14.43 6.51
C PHE A 182 19.99 -13.83 7.52
N GLY A 183 19.46 -14.63 8.43
CA GLY A 183 18.48 -14.24 9.45
C GLY A 183 18.96 -13.12 10.38
N LYS A 184 20.28 -12.97 10.60
CA LYS A 184 20.86 -11.84 11.37
C LYS A 184 20.57 -10.47 10.78
N THR A 185 20.30 -10.39 9.49
CA THR A 185 19.94 -9.14 8.81
C THR A 185 18.46 -8.77 8.98
N LEU A 186 17.66 -9.72 9.46
CA LEU A 186 16.22 -9.60 9.63
C LEU A 186 15.85 -9.24 11.06
N ARG A 187 14.61 -8.80 11.27
CA ARG A 187 14.13 -8.22 12.53
C ARG A 187 13.18 -9.15 13.29
N PHE A 188 13.46 -10.45 13.30
CA PHE A 188 12.73 -11.40 14.12
C PHE A 188 13.19 -11.35 15.58
N LYS A 189 12.28 -11.59 16.52
CA LYS A 189 12.60 -11.76 17.94
C LYS A 189 13.29 -13.09 18.21
N ASP A 190 12.81 -14.15 17.55
CA ASP A 190 13.42 -15.47 17.56
C ASP A 190 13.24 -16.17 16.21
N ILE A 191 14.20 -17.06 15.93
CA ILE A 191 14.22 -17.97 14.80
C ILE A 191 14.43 -19.37 15.35
N GLN A 192 13.46 -20.26 15.18
CA GLN A 192 13.52 -21.64 15.64
C GLN A 192 13.59 -22.60 14.44
N PHE A 193 14.47 -23.60 14.51
CA PHE A 193 14.68 -24.57 13.43
C PHE A 193 14.13 -25.96 13.80
N PHE A 194 13.56 -26.65 12.80
CA PHE A 194 12.93 -27.96 12.95
C PHE A 194 13.37 -28.92 11.83
N PRO A 195 13.90 -30.11 12.13
CA PRO A 195 14.16 -31.15 11.14
C PRO A 195 12.88 -31.96 10.91
N VAL A 196 12.16 -31.70 9.81
CA VAL A 196 10.83 -32.30 9.58
C VAL A 196 10.76 -33.18 8.34
N SER A 197 9.81 -34.12 8.36
CA SER A 197 9.24 -34.70 7.15
C SER A 197 7.73 -34.48 7.15
N ALA A 198 7.26 -33.55 6.31
CA ALA A 198 5.83 -33.29 6.17
C ALA A 198 5.04 -34.52 5.67
N LEU A 199 5.69 -35.34 4.82
CA LEU A 199 5.08 -36.53 4.24
C LEU A 199 4.95 -37.63 5.30
N GLU A 200 6.02 -37.94 6.03
CA GLU A 200 6.06 -39.05 6.99
C GLU A 200 5.57 -38.65 8.40
N GLY A 201 5.50 -37.35 8.71
CA GLY A 201 4.99 -36.80 9.97
C GLY A 201 6.07 -36.53 11.04
N ASP A 202 7.34 -36.84 10.75
CA ASP A 202 8.44 -36.67 11.70
C ASP A 202 8.60 -35.21 12.17
N ASN A 203 8.60 -35.01 13.50
CA ASN A 203 8.72 -33.72 14.19
C ASN A 203 7.67 -32.66 13.82
N VAL A 204 6.54 -33.07 13.22
CA VAL A 204 5.43 -32.16 12.89
C VAL A 204 4.46 -32.02 14.08
N VAL A 205 3.84 -33.13 14.47
CA VAL A 205 2.91 -33.19 15.62
C VAL A 205 3.49 -33.97 16.79
N SER A 206 4.28 -35.00 16.50
CA SER A 206 4.97 -35.82 17.48
C SER A 206 6.48 -35.84 17.23
N ASP A 207 7.24 -36.07 18.28
CA ASP A 207 8.69 -36.22 18.20
C ASP A 207 9.06 -37.47 17.39
N SER A 208 10.15 -37.39 16.62
CA SER A 208 10.66 -38.51 15.82
C SER A 208 11.79 -39.26 16.51
N GLU A 209 11.66 -40.60 16.56
CA GLU A 209 12.76 -41.48 16.98
C GLU A 209 13.94 -41.50 15.98
N ARG A 210 13.73 -40.99 14.75
CA ARG A 210 14.74 -40.94 13.68
C ARG A 210 15.68 -39.74 13.80
N THR A 211 15.34 -38.77 14.65
CA THR A 211 16.20 -37.63 14.97
C THR A 211 16.61 -37.62 16.46
N PRO A 212 17.29 -38.66 16.97
CA PRO A 212 17.67 -38.72 18.39
C PRO A 212 18.71 -37.63 18.78
N TRP A 213 19.25 -36.94 17.78
CA TRP A 213 20.20 -35.84 17.93
C TRP A 213 19.54 -34.46 18.05
N TYR A 214 18.22 -34.36 17.87
CA TYR A 214 17.45 -33.13 17.96
C TYR A 214 16.75 -33.07 19.32
N ASP A 215 17.14 -32.11 20.16
CA ASP A 215 16.59 -31.91 21.51
C ASP A 215 15.51 -30.82 21.58
N GLY A 216 15.11 -30.26 20.43
CA GLY A 216 14.10 -29.19 20.34
C GLY A 216 12.66 -29.72 20.33
N PRO A 217 11.65 -28.84 20.49
CA PRO A 217 10.25 -29.23 20.39
C PRO A 217 9.86 -29.57 18.96
N ASN A 218 8.82 -30.37 18.77
CA ASN A 218 8.17 -30.50 17.46
C ASN A 218 7.43 -29.20 17.07
N VAL A 219 7.03 -29.09 15.79
CA VAL A 219 6.40 -27.87 15.25
C VAL A 219 5.12 -27.50 16.00
N LEU A 220 4.25 -28.48 16.29
CA LEU A 220 2.99 -28.21 16.99
C LEU A 220 3.24 -27.72 18.42
N GLU A 221 4.14 -28.36 19.17
CA GLU A 221 4.50 -27.95 20.53
C GLU A 221 5.04 -26.52 20.56
N TYR A 222 5.89 -26.14 19.60
CA TYR A 222 6.34 -24.75 19.45
C TYR A 222 5.16 -23.79 19.22
N LEU A 223 4.27 -24.11 18.28
CA LEU A 223 3.10 -23.27 17.99
C LEU A 223 2.16 -23.13 19.21
N GLU A 224 2.06 -24.17 20.03
CA GLU A 224 1.30 -24.13 21.28
C GLU A 224 1.94 -23.25 22.36
N THR A 225 3.26 -23.10 22.36
CA THR A 225 4.01 -22.50 23.48
C THR A 225 4.61 -21.12 23.17
N VAL A 226 4.73 -20.75 21.89
CA VAL A 226 5.29 -19.46 21.47
C VAL A 226 4.51 -18.26 22.06
N PRO A 227 5.17 -17.25 22.65
CA PRO A 227 4.52 -16.23 23.48
C PRO A 227 3.93 -15.07 22.67
N VAL A 228 2.82 -15.27 21.96
CA VAL A 228 2.22 -14.20 21.12
C VAL A 228 1.49 -13.11 21.90
N PHE A 229 0.99 -13.40 23.11
CA PHE A 229 0.30 -12.38 23.91
C PHE A 229 1.30 -11.34 24.48
N ALA A 230 2.46 -11.80 24.94
CA ALA A 230 3.53 -10.94 25.46
C ALA A 230 4.11 -9.99 24.41
N ASP A 231 3.91 -10.31 23.15
CA ASP A 231 4.38 -9.55 22.00
C ASP A 231 3.55 -8.31 21.68
N ARG A 232 2.34 -8.21 22.25
CA ARG A 232 1.51 -7.00 22.12
C ARG A 232 2.17 -5.80 22.77
N ASN A 233 1.96 -4.63 22.17
CA ASN A 233 2.42 -3.38 22.74
C ASN A 233 1.49 -2.96 23.89
N PHE A 234 1.88 -3.24 25.13
CA PHE A 234 1.17 -2.78 26.34
C PHE A 234 1.69 -1.46 26.91
N LYS A 235 2.66 -0.81 26.25
CA LYS A 235 3.32 0.40 26.74
C LYS A 235 2.76 1.67 26.10
N ASP A 236 2.57 1.64 24.79
CA ASP A 236 2.25 2.83 24.00
C ASP A 236 0.75 2.97 23.80
N PHE A 237 0.05 3.61 24.75
CA PHE A 237 -1.40 3.73 24.67
C PHE A 237 -1.86 4.51 23.43
N ARG A 238 -2.60 3.83 22.56
CA ARG A 238 -3.20 4.37 21.33
C ARG A 238 -4.64 3.92 21.25
N TYR A 239 -5.56 4.87 21.30
CA TYR A 239 -6.99 4.59 21.22
C TYR A 239 -7.63 5.39 20.08
N PRO A 240 -7.61 4.86 18.85
CA PRO A 240 -8.14 5.53 17.67
C PRO A 240 -9.68 5.47 17.68
N VAL A 241 -10.32 6.57 18.05
CA VAL A 241 -11.78 6.64 18.22
C VAL A 241 -12.47 6.27 16.91
N GLN A 242 -13.31 5.22 16.96
CA GLN A 242 -14.02 4.67 15.81
C GLN A 242 -15.47 5.15 15.76
N TYR A 243 -16.11 5.28 16.92
CA TYR A 243 -17.51 5.63 17.03
C TYR A 243 -17.81 6.44 18.30
N VAL A 244 -18.77 7.36 18.22
CA VAL A 244 -19.24 8.15 19.37
C VAL A 244 -20.64 7.68 19.73
N ILE A 245 -20.78 7.10 20.91
CA ILE A 245 -22.03 6.56 21.43
C ILE A 245 -22.73 7.62 22.28
N ARG A 246 -23.94 8.00 21.88
CA ARG A 246 -24.79 8.97 22.59
C ARG A 246 -26.27 8.55 22.53
N PRO A 247 -26.70 7.61 23.38
CA PRO A 247 -28.08 7.13 23.41
C PRO A 247 -29.02 8.18 24.03
N ASP A 248 -28.52 9.01 24.95
CA ASP A 248 -29.25 10.08 25.63
C ASP A 248 -28.34 11.29 25.91
N LEU A 249 -28.83 12.27 26.65
CA LEU A 249 -28.11 13.51 26.94
C LEU A 249 -26.96 13.33 27.95
N ASP A 250 -27.06 12.33 28.83
CA ASP A 250 -26.17 12.12 29.97
C ASP A 250 -25.07 11.09 29.68
N TYR A 251 -25.25 10.26 28.66
CA TYR A 251 -24.26 9.28 28.21
C TYR A 251 -23.53 9.75 26.95
N ARG A 252 -22.22 9.98 27.07
CA ARG A 252 -21.30 10.16 25.93
C ARG A 252 -20.10 9.25 26.09
N GLY A 253 -20.00 8.23 25.25
CA GLY A 253 -18.90 7.27 25.22
C GLY A 253 -18.18 7.27 23.88
N PHE A 254 -16.87 7.05 23.91
CA PHE A 254 -16.03 6.93 22.72
C PHE A 254 -15.63 5.48 22.56
N ALA A 255 -16.13 4.83 21.52
CA ALA A 255 -15.93 3.40 21.27
C ALA A 255 -14.85 3.18 20.21
N ALA A 256 -13.95 2.24 20.50
CA ALA A 256 -12.89 1.74 19.64
C ALA A 256 -12.28 0.47 20.23
N GLU A 257 -11.51 -0.22 19.41
CA GLU A 257 -10.53 -1.20 19.87
C GLU A 257 -9.29 -0.47 20.39
N VAL A 258 -8.76 -0.91 21.54
CA VAL A 258 -7.47 -0.42 22.05
C VAL A 258 -6.38 -0.93 21.10
N ALA A 259 -5.79 -0.05 20.30
CA ALA A 259 -4.77 -0.45 19.32
C ALA A 259 -3.45 -0.85 20.00
N ALA A 260 -3.08 -0.13 21.07
CA ALA A 260 -1.92 -0.44 21.89
C ALA A 260 -2.06 0.18 23.28
N GLY A 261 -1.18 -0.26 24.18
CA GLY A 261 -1.08 0.18 25.57
C GLY A 261 -2.13 -0.42 26.50
N VAL A 262 -2.17 0.16 27.69
CA VAL A 262 -3.13 -0.13 28.75
C VAL A 262 -3.70 1.19 29.26
N ILE A 263 -5.01 1.21 29.51
CA ILE A 263 -5.73 2.34 30.08
C ILE A 263 -6.52 1.88 31.31
N ASN A 264 -6.42 2.67 32.38
CA ASN A 264 -7.16 2.44 33.61
C ASN A 264 -8.19 3.52 33.83
N LYS A 265 -9.24 3.18 34.57
CA LYS A 265 -10.15 4.17 35.15
C LYS A 265 -9.36 5.17 36.01
N GLY A 266 -9.61 6.46 35.78
CA GLY A 266 -8.91 7.56 36.44
C GLY A 266 -7.62 8.02 35.75
N ASP A 267 -7.13 7.32 34.72
CA ASP A 267 -5.95 7.75 33.96
C ASP A 267 -6.18 9.11 33.30
N GLU A 268 -5.13 9.95 33.30
CA GLU A 268 -5.11 11.19 32.55
C GLU A 268 -4.84 10.91 31.07
N ILE A 269 -5.60 11.56 30.20
CA ILE A 269 -5.54 11.39 28.76
C ILE A 269 -5.42 12.73 28.04
N VAL A 270 -4.95 12.67 26.80
CA VAL A 270 -4.95 13.77 25.83
C VAL A 270 -5.74 13.35 24.61
N ALA A 271 -6.65 14.21 24.15
CA ALA A 271 -7.42 13.99 22.92
C ALA A 271 -6.77 14.71 21.73
N LEU A 272 -6.25 13.95 20.75
CA LEU A 272 -5.71 14.48 19.50
C LEU A 272 -6.82 14.55 18.43
N PRO A 273 -6.97 15.68 17.71
CA PRO A 273 -6.00 16.76 17.55
C PRO A 273 -6.19 17.95 18.49
N SER A 274 -7.21 17.94 19.35
CA SER A 274 -7.54 19.12 20.18
C SER A 274 -6.46 19.49 21.20
N GLY A 275 -5.64 18.52 21.62
CA GLY A 275 -4.66 18.66 22.69
C GLY A 275 -5.26 18.85 24.08
N LYS A 276 -6.59 18.79 24.22
CA LYS A 276 -7.28 18.91 25.50
C LYS A 276 -7.04 17.69 26.36
N THR A 277 -6.91 17.89 27.66
CA THR A 277 -6.71 16.83 28.64
C THR A 277 -7.99 16.58 29.44
N SER A 278 -8.20 15.32 29.82
CA SER A 278 -9.26 14.90 30.75
C SER A 278 -8.82 13.62 31.46
N LYS A 279 -9.74 13.00 32.20
CA LYS A 279 -9.55 11.72 32.87
C LYS A 279 -10.58 10.71 32.43
N VAL A 280 -10.19 9.43 32.46
CA VAL A 280 -11.10 8.32 32.21
C VAL A 280 -12.08 8.19 33.38
N LYS A 281 -13.35 8.52 33.14
CA LYS A 281 -14.43 8.35 34.12
C LYS A 281 -14.79 6.88 34.29
N ALA A 282 -14.85 6.14 33.19
CA ALA A 282 -15.23 4.73 33.16
C ALA A 282 -14.87 4.09 31.81
N ILE A 283 -14.75 2.76 31.82
CA ILE A 283 -14.52 1.93 30.65
C ILE A 283 -15.65 0.90 30.59
N ASP A 284 -16.47 0.95 29.56
CA ASP A 284 -17.66 0.09 29.42
C ASP A 284 -17.43 -0.98 28.33
N THR A 285 -17.83 -2.22 28.62
CA THR A 285 -17.98 -3.32 27.65
C THR A 285 -19.44 -3.77 27.56
N TRP A 286 -19.70 -4.80 26.77
CA TRP A 286 -21.02 -5.43 26.72
C TRP A 286 -21.42 -6.03 28.07
N GLU A 287 -20.47 -6.63 28.80
CA GLU A 287 -20.66 -7.30 30.08
C GLU A 287 -20.79 -6.33 31.26
N GLY A 288 -20.31 -5.10 31.12
CA GLY A 288 -20.41 -4.07 32.14
C GLY A 288 -19.21 -3.12 32.17
N GLU A 289 -19.10 -2.35 33.24
CA GLU A 289 -17.97 -1.45 33.48
C GLU A 289 -16.76 -2.25 34.00
N ILE A 290 -15.57 -1.97 33.47
CA ILE A 290 -14.30 -2.57 33.87
C ILE A 290 -13.31 -1.48 34.32
N ASP A 291 -12.34 -1.85 35.16
CA ASP A 291 -11.35 -0.91 35.69
C ASP A 291 -10.15 -0.70 34.76
N GLU A 292 -9.81 -1.70 33.93
CA GLU A 292 -8.64 -1.70 33.06
C GLU A 292 -9.00 -2.26 31.68
N ALA A 293 -8.46 -1.65 30.63
CA ALA A 293 -8.50 -2.18 29.27
C ALA A 293 -7.12 -2.14 28.61
N PHE A 294 -6.86 -3.10 27.72
CA PHE A 294 -5.57 -3.28 27.07
C PHE A 294 -5.69 -3.61 25.57
N ALA A 295 -4.55 -3.58 24.87
CA ALA A 295 -4.44 -3.81 23.44
C ALA A 295 -5.23 -5.04 22.93
N GLY A 296 -6.09 -4.82 21.93
CA GLY A 296 -6.96 -5.81 21.30
C GLY A 296 -8.36 -5.95 21.92
N GLN A 297 -8.69 -5.15 22.95
CA GLN A 297 -10.04 -5.12 23.52
C GLN A 297 -10.88 -4.00 22.90
N SER A 298 -12.10 -4.35 22.49
CA SER A 298 -13.12 -3.38 22.06
C SER A 298 -13.90 -2.87 23.26
N VAL A 299 -13.70 -1.60 23.60
CA VAL A 299 -14.26 -0.96 24.80
C VAL A 299 -14.87 0.40 24.44
N THR A 300 -15.66 0.97 25.34
CA THR A 300 -16.13 2.36 25.26
C THR A 300 -15.56 3.16 26.43
N ILE A 301 -14.84 4.23 26.15
CA ILE A 301 -14.27 5.12 27.18
C ILE A 301 -15.20 6.31 27.40
N ARG A 302 -15.57 6.55 28.65
CA ARG A 302 -16.23 7.79 29.11
C ARG A 302 -15.22 8.69 29.81
N LEU A 303 -15.33 9.99 29.59
CA LEU A 303 -14.44 11.00 30.18
C LEU A 303 -15.13 11.79 31.29
N GLU A 304 -14.35 12.38 32.19
CA GLU A 304 -14.85 13.28 33.24
C GLU A 304 -15.31 14.63 32.68
N ASP A 305 -14.59 15.14 31.68
CA ASP A 305 -14.87 16.44 31.05
C ASP A 305 -15.55 16.27 29.69
N GLU A 306 -16.38 17.24 29.32
CA GLU A 306 -17.00 17.29 27.99
C GLU A 306 -16.01 17.83 26.95
N ILE A 307 -15.06 16.97 26.56
CA ILE A 307 -14.16 17.23 25.43
C ILE A 307 -14.87 16.89 24.12
N ASP A 308 -14.64 17.71 23.11
CA ASP A 308 -15.09 17.40 21.75
C ASP A 308 -14.11 16.43 21.08
N ILE A 309 -14.57 15.21 20.86
CA ILE A 309 -13.84 14.11 20.24
C ILE A 309 -14.78 13.45 19.22
N SER A 310 -14.26 13.18 18.03
CA SER A 310 -14.97 12.62 16.89
C SER A 310 -14.28 11.36 16.34
N ARG A 311 -14.93 10.65 15.42
CA ARG A 311 -14.29 9.55 14.68
C ARG A 311 -13.04 10.05 13.95
N GLY A 312 -11.95 9.30 14.08
CA GLY A 312 -10.65 9.67 13.51
C GLY A 312 -9.77 10.45 14.48
N ASP A 313 -10.27 10.86 15.64
CA ASP A 313 -9.45 11.39 16.71
C ASP A 313 -8.78 10.25 17.47
N MET A 314 -7.72 10.55 18.23
CA MET A 314 -7.00 9.56 19.02
C MET A 314 -6.88 10.01 20.47
N ILE A 315 -7.24 9.11 21.38
CA ILE A 315 -6.98 9.29 22.82
C ILE A 315 -5.65 8.62 23.14
N VAL A 316 -4.77 9.36 23.82
CA VAL A 316 -3.40 8.94 24.17
C VAL A 316 -3.07 9.35 25.60
N LYS A 317 -1.98 8.83 26.16
CA LYS A 317 -1.46 9.30 27.46
C LYS A 317 -0.55 10.53 27.27
N PRO A 318 -0.55 11.50 28.21
CA PRO A 318 0.20 12.75 28.07
C PRO A 318 1.72 12.57 28.03
N ASP A 319 2.24 11.51 28.65
CA ASP A 319 3.66 11.15 28.72
C ASP A 319 4.12 10.26 27.56
N ASN A 320 3.20 9.80 26.70
CA ASN A 320 3.49 8.90 25.59
C ASN A 320 2.67 9.24 24.36
N LEU A 321 3.14 10.22 23.60
CA LEU A 321 2.49 10.70 22.38
C LEU A 321 3.01 9.99 21.13
N PRO A 322 2.14 9.75 20.14
CA PRO A 322 2.56 9.37 18.79
C PRO A 322 3.24 10.54 18.08
N ARG A 323 3.92 10.26 16.96
CA ARG A 323 4.40 11.32 16.07
C ARG A 323 3.21 11.87 15.30
N VAL A 324 3.03 13.18 15.35
CA VAL A 324 2.05 13.90 14.57
C VAL A 324 2.74 14.56 13.38
N THR A 325 2.37 14.14 12.17
CA THR A 325 3.02 14.62 10.96
C THR A 325 2.12 14.54 9.74
N ARG A 326 2.30 15.47 8.79
CA ARG A 326 1.77 15.37 7.43
C ARG A 326 2.70 14.65 6.48
N ARG A 327 3.98 14.51 6.82
CA ARG A 327 5.00 13.91 5.96
C ARG A 327 5.72 12.79 6.69
N PHE A 328 5.78 11.63 6.06
CA PHE A 328 6.46 10.47 6.61
C PHE A 328 6.98 9.58 5.49
N ASP A 329 8.00 8.80 5.84
CA ASP A 329 8.54 7.77 4.97
C ASP A 329 7.91 6.43 5.34
N ALA A 330 7.77 5.54 4.36
CA ALA A 330 7.18 4.23 4.55
C ALA A 330 7.75 3.23 3.55
N HIS A 331 7.81 1.97 3.95
CA HIS A 331 7.88 0.87 2.99
C HIS A 331 6.47 0.65 2.46
N MET A 332 6.30 0.63 1.15
CA MET A 332 5.01 0.48 0.50
C MET A 332 5.07 -0.70 -0.48
N VAL A 333 4.07 -1.57 -0.40
CA VAL A 333 3.86 -2.67 -1.33
C VAL A 333 2.76 -2.25 -2.31
N TRP A 334 3.08 -2.16 -3.59
CA TRP A 334 2.10 -1.86 -4.63
C TRP A 334 1.34 -3.13 -5.02
N MET A 335 0.01 -3.06 -5.04
CA MET A 335 -0.88 -4.24 -5.18
C MET A 335 -1.81 -4.16 -6.39
N HIS A 336 -1.71 -3.08 -7.17
CA HIS A 336 -2.60 -2.80 -8.30
C HIS A 336 -1.89 -3.05 -9.64
N GLU A 337 -2.63 -3.52 -10.64
CA GLU A 337 -2.09 -3.83 -11.98
C GLU A 337 -1.64 -2.58 -12.73
N LYS A 338 -2.42 -1.49 -12.61
CA LYS A 338 -1.96 -0.19 -13.12
C LYS A 338 -0.77 0.30 -12.28
N PRO A 339 0.34 0.72 -12.90
CA PRO A 339 1.49 1.27 -12.19
C PRO A 339 1.13 2.49 -11.35
N LEU A 340 1.96 2.77 -10.36
CA LEU A 340 1.83 3.95 -9.52
C LEU A 340 1.96 5.24 -10.36
N ASP A 341 0.95 6.11 -10.26
CA ASP A 341 0.97 7.47 -10.80
C ASP A 341 1.25 8.48 -9.68
N THR A 342 2.43 9.10 -9.69
CA THR A 342 2.86 10.10 -8.69
C THR A 342 2.26 11.50 -8.92
N GLU A 343 1.66 11.74 -10.09
CA GLU A 343 0.93 12.97 -10.42
C GLU A 343 -0.53 12.94 -9.98
N LYS A 344 -0.99 11.79 -9.49
CA LYS A 344 -2.34 11.59 -8.97
C LYS A 344 -2.40 11.73 -7.45
N ALA A 345 -3.54 12.23 -6.95
CA ALA A 345 -3.88 12.20 -5.53
C ALA A 345 -4.57 10.88 -5.14
N TYR A 346 -4.20 10.32 -4.00
CA TYR A 346 -4.79 9.11 -3.41
C TYR A 346 -5.48 9.43 -2.08
N LEU A 347 -6.18 8.45 -1.53
CA LEU A 347 -6.62 8.46 -0.15
C LEU A 347 -5.72 7.52 0.66
N VAL A 348 -5.21 7.99 1.80
CA VAL A 348 -4.57 7.14 2.81
C VAL A 348 -5.57 6.90 3.91
N LYS A 349 -5.85 5.62 4.18
CA LYS A 349 -6.60 5.20 5.36
C LYS A 349 -5.60 4.71 6.40
N HIS A 350 -5.57 5.41 7.53
CA HIS A 350 -4.73 5.11 8.68
C HIS A 350 -5.65 5.02 9.89
N THR A 351 -5.64 3.87 10.57
CA THR A 351 -6.58 3.56 11.67
C THR A 351 -8.05 3.91 11.31
N THR A 352 -8.64 4.90 12.01
CA THR A 352 -10.01 5.38 11.81
C THR A 352 -10.09 6.63 10.92
N GLN A 353 -8.95 7.16 10.48
CA GLN A 353 -8.84 8.33 9.60
C GLN A 353 -8.75 7.93 8.13
N THR A 354 -9.31 8.76 7.25
CA THR A 354 -9.08 8.68 5.80
C THR A 354 -8.79 10.09 5.30
N VAL A 355 -7.59 10.29 4.77
CA VAL A 355 -7.08 11.60 4.38
C VAL A 355 -6.60 11.58 2.94
N ARG A 356 -6.68 12.73 2.26
CA ARG A 356 -6.04 12.89 0.96
C ARG A 356 -4.54 12.87 1.14
N ALA A 357 -3.86 12.12 0.28
CA ALA A 357 -2.41 12.00 0.28
C ALA A 357 -1.86 11.98 -1.14
N ARG A 358 -0.57 12.26 -1.25
CA ARG A 358 0.21 12.12 -2.48
C ARG A 358 1.53 11.44 -2.16
N ILE A 359 2.08 10.77 -3.15
CA ILE A 359 3.41 10.17 -3.05
C ILE A 359 4.39 11.20 -3.62
N ASP A 360 5.20 11.80 -2.76
CA ASP A 360 6.11 12.89 -3.13
C ASP A 360 7.36 12.35 -3.85
N LYS A 361 7.83 11.18 -3.41
CA LYS A 361 9.10 10.61 -3.87
C LYS A 361 9.12 9.10 -3.66
N ILE A 362 9.70 8.39 -4.63
CA ILE A 362 10.17 7.01 -4.48
C ILE A 362 11.69 7.09 -4.24
N TYR A 363 12.17 6.52 -3.15
CA TYR A 363 13.60 6.52 -2.82
C TYR A 363 14.34 5.42 -3.58
N HIS A 364 13.86 4.20 -3.40
CA HIS A 364 14.35 3.00 -4.06
C HIS A 364 13.27 1.93 -3.98
N GLU A 365 13.27 1.06 -4.97
CA GLU A 365 12.65 -0.26 -4.96
C GLU A 365 13.59 -1.25 -4.27
N ILE A 366 13.03 -2.28 -3.65
CA ILE A 366 13.78 -3.42 -3.14
C ILE A 366 13.67 -4.53 -4.19
N ASP A 367 14.79 -4.90 -4.79
CA ASP A 367 14.83 -6.01 -5.74
C ASP A 367 14.52 -7.32 -5.01
N MET A 368 13.45 -8.01 -5.40
CA MET A 368 12.98 -9.19 -4.68
C MET A 368 13.81 -10.45 -4.94
N HIS A 369 14.80 -10.41 -5.84
CA HIS A 369 15.75 -11.48 -6.09
C HIS A 369 17.05 -11.26 -5.29
N SER A 370 17.64 -10.07 -5.36
CA SER A 370 18.90 -9.76 -4.67
C SER A 370 18.72 -9.18 -3.26
N LEU A 371 17.53 -8.66 -2.95
CA LEU A 371 17.21 -7.87 -1.74
C LEU A 371 18.00 -6.56 -1.64
N GLU A 372 18.55 -6.08 -2.75
CA GLU A 372 19.28 -4.82 -2.84
C GLU A 372 18.37 -3.63 -3.20
N GLU A 373 18.78 -2.43 -2.80
CA GLU A 373 18.07 -1.19 -3.12
C GLU A 373 18.38 -0.73 -4.55
N LYS A 374 17.35 -0.50 -5.36
CA LYS A 374 17.45 -0.05 -6.74
C LYS A 374 16.69 1.27 -6.96
N PRO A 375 17.30 2.30 -7.57
CA PRO A 375 16.57 3.51 -7.95
C PRO A 375 15.45 3.20 -8.96
N THR A 376 14.26 3.77 -8.74
CA THR A 376 13.13 3.67 -9.67
C THR A 376 12.29 4.94 -9.64
N ASP A 377 11.61 5.23 -10.76
CA ASP A 377 10.68 6.36 -10.91
C ASP A 377 9.20 5.91 -10.89
N GLY A 378 8.94 4.60 -10.84
CA GLY A 378 7.59 4.02 -10.82
C GLY A 378 7.53 2.72 -10.02
N LEU A 379 6.31 2.25 -9.75
CA LEU A 379 6.07 0.95 -9.12
C LEU A 379 5.02 0.18 -9.90
N GLU A 380 5.31 -1.08 -10.19
CA GLU A 380 4.43 -2.07 -10.79
C GLU A 380 3.85 -3.03 -9.74
N LEU A 381 2.97 -3.92 -10.19
CA LEU A 381 2.31 -4.90 -9.33
C LEU A 381 3.35 -5.76 -8.59
N ASN A 382 3.22 -5.84 -7.26
CA ASN A 382 4.08 -6.57 -6.32
C ASN A 382 5.41 -5.87 -5.95
N ASP A 383 5.70 -4.69 -6.50
CA ASP A 383 6.91 -3.97 -6.14
C ASP A 383 6.83 -3.47 -4.69
N ILE A 384 7.99 -3.48 -4.02
CA ILE A 384 8.16 -2.94 -2.68
C ILE A 384 9.17 -1.81 -2.76
N ALA A 385 8.80 -0.63 -2.24
CA ALA A 385 9.69 0.53 -2.26
C ALA A 385 9.62 1.35 -0.98
N LYS A 386 10.73 2.02 -0.66
CA LYS A 386 10.72 3.10 0.33
C LYS A 386 10.23 4.36 -0.36
N VAL A 387 9.14 4.94 0.16
CA VAL A 387 8.48 6.11 -0.42
C VAL A 387 8.27 7.20 0.63
N ARG A 388 8.16 8.45 0.18
CA ARG A 388 7.72 9.59 0.99
C ARG A 388 6.29 9.96 0.63
N LEU A 389 5.43 10.07 1.63
CA LEU A 389 4.06 10.53 1.46
C LEU A 389 3.85 11.89 2.12
N SER A 390 3.00 12.72 1.49
CA SER A 390 2.43 13.94 2.07
C SER A 390 0.92 13.78 2.20
N CYS A 391 0.38 14.04 3.38
CA CYS A 391 -1.04 14.04 3.68
C CYS A 391 -1.56 15.47 3.88
N HIS A 392 -2.80 15.73 3.46
CA HIS A 392 -3.45 17.02 3.63
C HIS A 392 -3.74 17.36 5.11
N ARG A 393 -4.05 16.34 5.92
CA ARG A 393 -4.21 16.45 7.38
C ARG A 393 -3.09 15.66 8.05
N ALA A 394 -2.63 16.14 9.20
CA ALA A 394 -1.66 15.39 10.00
C ALA A 394 -2.28 14.08 10.49
N LEU A 395 -1.48 13.01 10.44
CA LEU A 395 -1.81 11.70 10.99
C LEU A 395 -1.07 11.50 12.32
N TYR A 396 -1.57 10.60 13.16
CA TYR A 396 -0.96 10.23 14.45
C TYR A 396 -0.31 8.86 14.30
N VAL A 397 0.99 8.86 13.98
CA VAL A 397 1.69 7.69 13.49
C VAL A 397 2.76 7.25 14.48
N ASP A 398 3.01 5.94 14.51
CA ASP A 398 4.18 5.35 15.16
C ASP A 398 5.03 4.63 14.10
N ASP A 399 6.25 4.27 14.46
CA ASP A 399 7.05 3.38 13.61
C ASP A 399 6.41 1.98 13.61
N TYR A 400 6.27 1.37 12.44
CA TYR A 400 5.60 0.08 12.29
C TYR A 400 6.25 -1.03 13.13
N GLN A 401 7.56 -0.95 13.37
CA GLN A 401 8.29 -1.92 14.21
C GLN A 401 7.99 -1.76 15.70
N ARG A 402 7.54 -0.57 16.12
CA ARG A 402 7.12 -0.30 17.51
C ARG A 402 5.64 -0.55 17.71
N ASN A 403 4.81 -0.20 16.73
CA ASN A 403 3.37 -0.38 16.78
C ASN A 403 2.82 -0.69 15.37
N ARG A 404 2.40 -1.94 15.17
CA ARG A 404 1.87 -2.41 13.88
C ARG A 404 0.54 -1.73 13.50
N GLU A 405 -0.31 -1.43 14.48
CA GLU A 405 -1.63 -0.83 14.23
C GLU A 405 -1.51 0.63 13.78
N THR A 406 -0.77 1.46 14.52
CA THR A 406 -0.60 2.90 14.20
C THR A 406 0.58 3.18 13.27
N GLY A 407 1.37 2.16 12.93
CA GLY A 407 2.39 2.23 11.89
C GLY A 407 1.93 1.66 10.54
N ALA A 408 0.73 1.08 10.45
CA ALA A 408 0.16 0.57 9.20
C ALA A 408 -0.77 1.58 8.54
N PHE A 409 -0.82 1.55 7.21
CA PHE A 409 -1.85 2.23 6.43
C PHE A 409 -2.11 1.52 5.11
N ILE A 410 -3.22 1.86 4.48
CA ILE A 410 -3.51 1.47 3.10
C ILE A 410 -3.69 2.70 2.22
N VAL A 411 -3.31 2.56 0.95
CA VAL A 411 -3.55 3.56 -0.09
C VAL A 411 -4.73 3.11 -0.92
N ILE A 412 -5.68 4.02 -1.13
CA ILE A 412 -6.94 3.79 -1.82
C ILE A 412 -7.00 4.75 -3.01
N ASP A 413 -7.33 4.21 -4.18
CA ASP A 413 -7.62 5.00 -5.36
C ASP A 413 -8.97 5.72 -5.17
N SER A 414 -8.97 7.04 -5.29
CA SER A 414 -10.15 7.87 -4.99
C SER A 414 -11.31 7.72 -6.00
N LEU A 415 -11.06 7.20 -7.19
CA LEU A 415 -12.07 7.04 -8.25
C LEU A 415 -12.66 5.63 -8.25
N THR A 416 -11.80 4.61 -8.12
CA THR A 416 -12.23 3.21 -8.13
C THR A 416 -12.59 2.69 -6.74
N ASN A 417 -12.13 3.35 -5.67
CA ASN A 417 -12.18 2.89 -4.28
C ASN A 417 -11.41 1.58 -4.03
N ASN A 418 -10.56 1.15 -4.98
CA ASN A 418 -9.70 -0.01 -4.79
C ASN A 418 -8.58 0.31 -3.82
N THR A 419 -8.21 -0.66 -2.99
CA THR A 419 -6.97 -0.59 -2.21
C THR A 419 -5.81 -0.92 -3.14
N VAL A 420 -4.96 0.05 -3.41
CA VAL A 420 -3.88 -0.05 -4.40
C VAL A 420 -2.52 -0.34 -3.78
N ALA A 421 -2.33 -0.05 -2.49
CA ALA A 421 -1.09 -0.36 -1.79
C ALA A 421 -1.31 -0.56 -0.29
N ALA A 422 -0.41 -1.32 0.33
CA ALA A 422 -0.26 -1.44 1.78
C ALA A 422 1.06 -0.79 2.20
N GLY A 423 1.09 -0.10 3.34
CA GLY A 423 2.25 0.64 3.78
C GLY A 423 2.59 0.46 5.25
N MET A 424 3.90 0.41 5.52
CA MET A 424 4.50 0.31 6.85
C MET A 424 5.37 1.54 7.09
N ILE A 425 4.93 2.39 8.01
CA ILE A 425 5.56 3.67 8.33
C ILE A 425 6.93 3.42 8.95
N SER A 426 7.93 4.12 8.44
CA SER A 426 9.28 4.16 8.98
C SER A 426 9.61 5.58 9.42
N LEU A 427 9.83 5.75 10.72
CA LEU A 427 10.08 7.07 11.30
C LEU A 427 11.57 7.23 11.63
N GLU A 428 12.18 8.27 11.08
CA GLU A 428 13.53 8.70 11.47
C GLU A 428 13.44 9.88 12.47
N GLY A 429 14.18 9.80 13.58
CA GLY A 429 14.28 10.86 14.60
C GLY A 429 13.59 10.55 15.95
N ALA A 430 13.84 11.39 16.96
CA ALA A 430 13.27 11.26 18.29
C ALA A 430 11.78 11.66 18.35
N GLY A 431 11.07 11.21 19.40
CA GLY A 431 9.65 11.54 19.61
C GLY A 431 9.39 13.03 19.79
N GLN A 432 8.14 13.45 19.52
CA GLN A 432 7.71 14.84 19.62
C GLN A 432 7.15 15.15 21.02
N ASN A 433 7.38 16.38 21.50
CA ASN A 433 6.69 16.89 22.68
C ASN A 433 5.33 17.49 22.32
N ILE A 434 4.50 17.79 23.34
CA ILE A 434 3.16 18.39 23.16
C ILE A 434 3.24 19.69 22.34
N GLY A 435 4.22 20.56 22.58
CA GLY A 435 4.35 21.83 21.87
C GLY A 435 4.59 21.65 20.36
N GLU A 436 5.43 20.69 19.99
CA GLU A 436 5.72 20.33 18.60
C GLU A 436 4.50 19.69 17.91
N VAL A 437 3.82 18.78 18.61
CA VAL A 437 2.58 18.16 18.14
C VAL A 437 1.53 19.23 17.84
N MET A 438 1.28 20.14 18.79
CA MET A 438 0.27 21.20 18.62
C MET A 438 0.64 22.18 17.50
N LYS A 439 1.93 22.48 17.33
CA LYS A 439 2.41 23.31 16.22
C LYS A 439 2.12 22.66 14.87
N GLU A 440 2.38 21.35 14.73
CA GLU A 440 2.07 20.63 13.50
C GLU A 440 0.56 20.55 13.26
N LEU A 441 -0.25 20.27 14.30
CA LEU A 441 -1.71 20.20 14.16
C LEU A 441 -2.33 21.50 13.67
N HIS A 442 -1.85 22.64 14.17
CA HIS A 442 -2.34 23.97 13.78
C HIS A 442 -1.70 24.50 12.49
N ALA A 443 -0.62 23.88 11.99
CA ALA A 443 -0.02 24.31 10.73
C ALA A 443 -1.04 24.14 9.59
N GLU A 444 -1.21 25.18 8.77
CA GLU A 444 -1.98 25.07 7.54
C GLU A 444 -1.29 24.10 6.57
N SER A 445 -2.08 23.32 5.85
CA SER A 445 -1.55 22.40 4.85
C SER A 445 -0.86 23.18 3.73
N ALA A 446 0.48 23.11 3.68
CA ALA A 446 1.26 23.61 2.55
C ALA A 446 1.24 22.68 1.32
N MET A 447 0.36 21.67 1.30
CA MET A 447 0.23 20.75 0.19
C MET A 447 -0.44 21.43 -1.00
N GLU A 448 0.28 21.56 -2.11
CA GLU A 448 -0.32 21.99 -3.37
C GLU A 448 -1.40 20.99 -3.81
N PRO A 449 -2.61 21.45 -4.19
CA PRO A 449 -3.67 20.56 -4.63
C PRO A 449 -3.26 19.83 -5.92
N LYS A 450 -3.18 18.49 -5.89
CA LYS A 450 -3.16 17.66 -7.10
C LYS A 450 -4.59 17.24 -7.47
N THR A 451 -4.80 17.04 -8.76
CA THR A 451 -6.05 16.51 -9.32
C THR A 451 -6.22 15.02 -8.97
N PHE A 452 -7.47 14.57 -8.85
CA PHE A 452 -7.78 13.14 -8.72
C PHE A 452 -7.77 12.39 -10.06
N VAL A 453 -7.82 13.15 -11.15
CA VAL A 453 -7.73 12.63 -12.52
C VAL A 453 -6.38 13.04 -13.08
N SER A 454 -5.51 12.07 -13.31
CA SER A 454 -4.15 12.32 -13.78
C SER A 454 -4.10 12.72 -15.27
N PRO A 455 -2.99 13.31 -15.75
CA PRO A 455 -2.81 13.60 -17.17
C PRO A 455 -2.95 12.34 -18.05
N THR A 456 -2.49 11.18 -17.57
CA THR A 456 -2.60 9.90 -18.28
C THR A 456 -4.05 9.43 -18.39
N GLU A 457 -4.83 9.52 -17.31
CA GLU A 457 -6.27 9.18 -17.35
C GLU A 457 -7.05 10.10 -18.31
N ARG A 458 -6.65 11.38 -18.41
CA ARG A 458 -7.22 12.32 -19.40
C ARG A 458 -6.83 11.92 -20.82
N MET A 459 -5.59 11.50 -21.03
CA MET A 459 -5.11 11.03 -22.34
C MET A 459 -5.89 9.81 -22.82
N GLU A 460 -5.99 8.77 -21.99
CA GLU A 460 -6.79 7.56 -22.28
C GLU A 460 -8.25 7.90 -22.58
N ARG A 461 -8.82 8.88 -21.87
CA ARG A 461 -10.23 9.28 -22.05
C ARG A 461 -10.49 10.05 -23.35
N PHE A 462 -9.56 10.90 -23.77
CA PHE A 462 -9.73 11.76 -24.94
C PHE A 462 -9.00 11.25 -26.20
N GLY A 463 -8.17 10.20 -26.07
CA GLY A 463 -7.30 9.70 -27.15
C GLY A 463 -6.23 10.72 -27.59
N GLN A 464 -5.94 11.72 -26.75
CA GLN A 464 -5.06 12.84 -27.08
C GLN A 464 -4.36 13.35 -25.81
N LYS A 465 -3.14 13.87 -25.97
CA LYS A 465 -2.47 14.63 -24.91
C LYS A 465 -2.95 16.07 -24.94
N GLY A 466 -2.98 16.68 -23.75
CA GLY A 466 -3.19 18.12 -23.67
C GLY A 466 -1.98 18.86 -24.24
N ALA A 467 -2.21 19.68 -25.26
CA ALA A 467 -1.18 20.45 -25.98
C ALA A 467 -1.61 21.91 -26.17
N THR A 468 -0.65 22.82 -26.32
CA THR A 468 -0.89 24.21 -26.69
C THR A 468 -0.27 24.49 -28.05
N VAL A 469 -1.11 24.78 -29.05
CA VAL A 469 -0.69 25.35 -30.33
C VAL A 469 -0.68 26.86 -30.20
N TRP A 470 0.50 27.46 -30.23
CA TRP A 470 0.66 28.90 -30.10
C TRP A 470 0.97 29.53 -31.46
N LEU A 471 0.06 30.36 -31.96
CA LEU A 471 0.19 31.07 -33.22
C LEU A 471 0.86 32.44 -33.00
N HIS A 472 2.12 32.54 -33.39
CA HIS A 472 2.92 33.76 -33.37
C HIS A 472 2.79 34.52 -34.70
N GLY A 473 2.82 35.85 -34.67
CA GLY A 473 2.75 36.67 -35.87
C GLY A 473 2.28 38.09 -35.59
N VAL A 474 2.62 39.00 -36.51
CA VAL A 474 2.22 40.41 -36.43
C VAL A 474 0.70 40.60 -36.52
N PRO A 475 0.14 41.72 -36.04
CA PRO A 475 -1.26 42.07 -36.30
C PRO A 475 -1.58 42.01 -37.81
N GLY A 476 -2.74 41.45 -38.20
CA GLY A 476 -3.13 41.31 -39.62
C GLY A 476 -2.62 40.04 -40.33
N SER A 477 -1.73 39.26 -39.69
CA SER A 477 -1.18 38.00 -40.24
C SER A 477 -2.21 36.87 -40.44
N GLY A 478 -3.42 36.98 -39.90
CA GLY A 478 -4.47 35.96 -40.08
C GLY A 478 -4.44 34.83 -39.03
N ARG A 479 -3.69 34.99 -37.93
CA ARG A 479 -3.64 34.04 -36.81
C ARG A 479 -5.01 33.58 -36.31
N TRP A 480 -5.95 34.51 -36.11
CA TRP A 480 -7.31 34.18 -35.67
C TRP A 480 -8.06 33.32 -36.69
N THR A 481 -7.95 33.65 -37.98
CA THR A 481 -8.55 32.87 -39.05
C THR A 481 -7.99 31.45 -39.07
N LEU A 482 -6.67 31.30 -38.92
CA LEU A 482 -6.01 30.00 -38.84
C LEU A 482 -6.39 29.23 -37.57
N ALA A 483 -6.53 29.91 -36.42
CA ALA A 483 -6.94 29.31 -35.15
C ALA A 483 -8.32 28.64 -35.26
N TYR A 484 -9.32 29.37 -35.77
CA TYR A 484 -10.68 28.82 -35.93
C TYR A 484 -10.75 27.72 -36.98
N ALA A 485 -9.97 27.82 -38.06
CA ALA A 485 -9.89 26.75 -39.05
C ALA A 485 -9.26 25.47 -38.48
N LEU A 486 -8.20 25.62 -37.67
CA LEU A 486 -7.56 24.52 -36.96
C LEU A 486 -8.50 23.88 -35.94
N GLU A 487 -9.20 24.69 -35.13
CA GLU A 487 -10.20 24.20 -34.17
C GLU A 487 -11.28 23.37 -34.87
N ARG A 488 -11.84 23.88 -35.98
CA ARG A 488 -12.87 23.16 -36.73
C ARG A 488 -12.35 21.82 -37.26
N LYS A 489 -11.14 21.80 -37.80
CA LYS A 489 -10.55 20.59 -38.38
C LYS A 489 -10.24 19.54 -37.31
N LEU A 490 -9.68 19.94 -36.16
CA LEU A 490 -9.43 19.05 -35.02
C LEU A 490 -10.74 18.47 -34.48
N PHE A 491 -11.78 19.28 -34.37
CA PHE A 491 -13.11 18.83 -33.98
C PHE A 491 -13.68 17.79 -34.96
N ASP A 492 -13.53 18.03 -36.28
CA ASP A 492 -13.97 17.09 -37.32
C ASP A 492 -13.18 15.76 -37.29
N GLU A 493 -11.96 15.75 -36.76
CA GLU A 493 -11.13 14.56 -36.53
C GLU A 493 -11.38 13.90 -35.16
N GLY A 494 -12.42 14.32 -34.43
CA GLY A 494 -12.78 13.76 -33.12
C GLY A 494 -11.90 14.21 -31.97
N ARG A 495 -11.00 15.17 -32.19
CA ARG A 495 -10.13 15.75 -31.16
C ARG A 495 -10.85 16.83 -30.39
N THR A 496 -10.58 16.92 -29.09
CA THR A 496 -11.16 17.96 -28.23
C THR A 496 -10.22 19.15 -28.18
N ALA A 497 -10.47 20.13 -29.04
CA ALA A 497 -9.69 21.36 -29.17
C ALA A 497 -10.54 22.60 -28.87
N THR A 498 -9.91 23.66 -28.40
CA THR A 498 -10.60 24.95 -28.20
C THR A 498 -9.67 26.14 -28.42
N VAL A 499 -10.20 27.18 -29.06
CA VAL A 499 -9.57 28.51 -29.08
C VAL A 499 -9.87 29.21 -27.77
N VAL A 500 -8.84 29.40 -26.94
CA VAL A 500 -8.98 30.11 -25.66
C VAL A 500 -8.94 31.61 -25.91
N ILE A 501 -9.79 32.37 -25.22
CA ILE A 501 -9.77 33.84 -25.13
C ILE A 501 -9.76 34.23 -23.63
N PRO A 502 -8.61 34.57 -23.04
CA PRO A 502 -8.48 34.88 -21.62
C PRO A 502 -9.11 36.22 -21.30
N VAL A 503 -9.53 36.36 -20.04
CA VAL A 503 -10.03 37.60 -19.49
C VAL A 503 -8.83 38.43 -19.03
N GLY A 504 -8.35 39.33 -19.88
CA GLY A 504 -7.18 40.19 -19.63
C GLY A 504 -6.15 40.15 -20.77
N GLU A 505 -5.33 41.20 -20.88
CA GLU A 505 -4.31 41.33 -21.94
C GLU A 505 -2.87 41.07 -21.44
N ASP A 506 -2.69 40.70 -20.17
CA ASP A 506 -1.36 40.43 -19.61
C ASP A 506 -0.89 38.99 -19.88
N LEU A 507 0.43 38.83 -20.09
CA LEU A 507 1.05 37.56 -20.43
C LEU A 507 0.78 36.45 -19.39
N ARG A 508 0.69 36.79 -18.10
CA ARG A 508 0.48 35.79 -17.04
C ARG A 508 -0.92 35.20 -17.10
N SER A 509 -1.94 36.02 -17.31
CA SER A 509 -3.32 35.57 -17.49
C SER A 509 -3.45 34.67 -18.73
N MET A 510 -2.77 35.02 -19.82
CA MET A 510 -2.74 34.21 -21.04
C MET A 510 -2.08 32.84 -20.82
N ILE A 511 -0.90 32.81 -20.20
CA ILE A 511 -0.21 31.55 -19.87
C ILE A 511 -1.03 30.71 -18.90
N SER A 512 -1.67 31.34 -17.90
CA SER A 512 -2.49 30.63 -16.91
C SER A 512 -3.70 29.96 -17.57
N ALA A 513 -4.39 30.65 -18.47
CA ALA A 513 -5.53 30.09 -19.19
C ALA A 513 -5.10 28.94 -20.12
N ALA A 514 -4.00 29.14 -20.86
CA ALA A 514 -3.43 28.14 -21.73
C ALA A 514 -3.05 26.87 -20.96
N LYS A 515 -2.28 27.03 -19.88
CA LYS A 515 -1.87 25.93 -19.00
C LYS A 515 -3.07 25.17 -18.44
N ALA A 516 -4.09 25.85 -17.95
CA ALA A 516 -5.27 25.19 -17.37
C ALA A 516 -6.01 24.31 -18.40
N VAL A 517 -6.14 24.77 -19.64
CA VAL A 517 -6.79 24.02 -20.73
C VAL A 517 -5.91 22.84 -21.17
N THR A 518 -4.61 23.05 -21.28
CA THR A 518 -3.65 21.97 -21.58
C THR A 518 -3.66 20.91 -20.47
N ASP A 519 -3.63 21.30 -19.19
CA ASP A 519 -3.66 20.39 -18.04
C ASP A 519 -5.01 19.67 -17.91
N ALA A 520 -6.08 20.21 -18.51
CA ALA A 520 -7.36 19.52 -18.63
C ALA A 520 -7.36 18.40 -19.68
N GLY A 521 -6.30 18.24 -20.48
CA GLY A 521 -6.20 17.23 -21.55
C GLY A 521 -6.69 17.70 -22.92
N LEU A 522 -6.90 19.02 -23.10
CA LEU A 522 -7.41 19.62 -24.32
C LEU A 522 -6.30 20.17 -25.20
N ILE A 523 -6.55 20.26 -26.51
CA ILE A 523 -5.69 20.99 -27.44
C ILE A 523 -6.10 22.47 -27.41
N ASN A 524 -5.31 23.26 -26.71
CA ASN A 524 -5.47 24.69 -26.61
C ASN A 524 -4.89 25.38 -27.85
N ILE A 525 -5.67 26.23 -28.52
CA ILE A 525 -5.21 27.03 -29.65
C ILE A 525 -5.17 28.50 -29.22
N CYS A 526 -3.97 29.08 -29.21
CA CYS A 526 -3.73 30.45 -28.77
C CYS A 526 -3.26 31.31 -29.94
N ALA A 527 -3.94 32.43 -30.18
CA ALA A 527 -3.58 33.41 -31.21
C ALA A 527 -3.10 34.75 -30.64
N PHE A 528 -2.64 34.76 -29.38
CA PHE A 528 -2.29 35.97 -28.65
C PHE A 528 -0.99 36.62 -29.10
N PRO A 529 -0.86 37.95 -29.00
CA PRO A 529 0.42 38.62 -29.21
C PRO A 529 1.46 38.15 -28.19
N SER A 530 2.57 37.62 -28.67
CA SER A 530 3.78 37.33 -27.89
C SER A 530 4.97 38.00 -28.59
N PRO A 531 5.10 39.32 -28.43
CA PRO A 531 5.98 40.14 -29.25
C PRO A 531 7.45 39.76 -29.09
N THR A 532 7.90 39.39 -27.89
CA THR A 532 9.33 39.17 -27.62
C THR A 532 9.71 37.69 -27.52
N ALA A 533 10.99 37.37 -27.75
CA ALA A 533 11.54 36.03 -27.52
C ALA A 533 11.38 35.58 -26.06
N LYS A 534 11.52 36.51 -25.12
CA LYS A 534 11.36 36.26 -23.68
C LYS A 534 9.95 35.82 -23.31
N ASP A 535 8.92 36.39 -23.94
CA ASP A 535 7.53 36.00 -23.70
C ASP A 535 7.28 34.54 -24.13
N ARG A 536 7.90 34.13 -25.25
CA ARG A 536 7.80 32.76 -25.79
C ARG A 536 8.55 31.75 -24.92
N GLU A 537 9.70 32.12 -24.39
CA GLU A 537 10.49 31.29 -23.47
C GLU A 537 9.74 31.09 -22.13
N GLU A 538 9.21 32.16 -21.53
CA GLU A 538 8.46 32.07 -20.27
C GLU A 538 7.21 31.17 -20.43
N LEU A 539 6.55 31.25 -21.58
CA LEU A 539 5.41 30.42 -21.90
C LEU A 539 5.76 28.94 -22.01
N THR A 540 6.76 28.64 -22.84
CA THR A 540 7.19 27.27 -23.12
C THR A 540 7.63 26.59 -21.83
N LYS A 541 8.38 27.30 -20.99
CA LYS A 541 8.83 26.82 -19.68
C LYS A 541 7.70 26.53 -18.70
N ARG A 542 6.61 27.32 -18.72
CA ARG A 542 5.49 27.16 -17.77
C ARG A 542 4.49 26.07 -18.17
N ILE A 543 4.30 25.85 -19.47
CA ILE A 543 3.36 24.84 -19.98
C ILE A 543 4.04 23.47 -20.13
N GLY A 544 5.32 23.46 -20.51
CA GLY A 544 6.10 22.26 -20.82
C GLY A 544 6.56 22.30 -22.28
N GLU A 545 7.87 22.16 -22.52
CA GLU A 545 8.48 22.19 -23.86
C GLU A 545 7.92 21.13 -24.80
N ASP A 546 7.57 19.97 -24.26
CA ASP A 546 6.97 18.83 -24.95
C ASP A 546 5.50 19.04 -25.33
N ARG A 547 4.82 20.00 -24.67
CA ARG A 547 3.37 20.26 -24.81
C ARG A 547 3.06 21.53 -25.58
N VAL A 548 4.06 22.31 -25.99
CA VAL A 548 3.89 23.54 -26.76
C VAL A 548 4.34 23.31 -28.21
N VAL A 549 3.50 23.72 -29.16
CA VAL A 549 3.83 23.78 -30.60
C VAL A 549 3.80 25.23 -31.04
N GLN A 550 4.97 25.78 -31.37
CA GLN A 550 5.12 27.16 -31.84
C GLN A 550 4.90 27.25 -33.34
N VAL A 551 3.88 27.99 -33.75
CA VAL A 551 3.54 28.20 -35.17
C VAL A 551 3.78 29.67 -35.52
N TYR A 552 4.76 29.93 -36.38
CA TYR A 552 5.01 31.27 -36.90
C TYR A 552 4.19 31.55 -38.15
N VAL A 553 3.23 32.47 -38.04
CA VAL A 553 2.40 32.96 -39.16
C VAL A 553 3.11 34.12 -39.85
N ASN A 554 4.05 33.76 -40.73
CA ASN A 554 4.92 34.66 -41.50
C ASN A 554 4.22 35.21 -42.75
N THR A 555 3.14 35.97 -42.57
CA THR A 555 2.47 36.66 -43.68
C THR A 555 3.24 37.92 -44.05
N ASP A 556 3.25 38.27 -45.34
CA ASP A 556 3.87 39.49 -45.84
C ASP A 556 3.51 40.73 -45.00
N LEU A 557 4.55 41.50 -44.61
CA LEU A 557 4.43 42.64 -43.69
C LEU A 557 3.62 43.80 -44.28
N ASP A 558 3.74 44.05 -45.58
CA ASP A 558 3.02 45.14 -46.24
C ASP A 558 1.53 44.80 -46.34
N LEU A 559 1.20 43.53 -46.63
CA LEU A 559 -0.18 43.03 -46.55
C LEU A 559 -0.75 43.10 -45.12
N CYS A 560 0.06 42.81 -44.10
CA CYS A 560 -0.37 42.94 -42.70
C CYS A 560 -0.68 44.38 -42.31
N ARG A 561 0.15 45.35 -42.77
CA ARG A 561 -0.08 46.79 -42.58
C ARG A 561 -1.32 47.28 -43.30
N GLU A 562 -1.60 46.76 -44.51
CA GLU A 562 -2.84 47.08 -45.23
C GLU A 562 -4.09 46.60 -44.46
N ARG A 563 -4.04 45.39 -43.89
CA ARG A 563 -5.15 44.82 -43.12
C ARG A 563 -5.37 45.49 -41.77
N ARG A 564 -4.29 45.96 -41.11
CA ARG A 564 -4.32 46.57 -39.77
C ARG A 564 -3.43 47.82 -39.73
N PRO A 565 -3.84 48.92 -40.37
CA PRO A 565 -3.07 50.16 -40.39
C PRO A 565 -3.00 50.86 -39.03
N ASP A 566 -3.87 50.47 -38.10
CA ASP A 566 -4.01 50.98 -36.74
C ASP A 566 -3.07 50.32 -35.71
N ALA A 567 -2.38 49.24 -36.09
CA ALA A 567 -1.63 48.41 -35.16
C ALA A 567 -0.14 48.79 -35.05
N ASP A 568 0.47 48.51 -33.90
CA ASP A 568 1.92 48.62 -33.71
C ASP A 568 2.62 47.36 -34.24
N PHE A 569 3.64 47.57 -35.07
CA PHE A 569 4.48 46.53 -35.69
C PHE A 569 5.93 46.57 -35.18
N SER A 570 6.30 47.55 -34.37
CA SER A 570 7.69 47.81 -33.97
C SER A 570 8.22 46.89 -32.87
N SER A 571 7.31 46.25 -32.14
CA SER A 571 7.61 45.44 -30.96
C SER A 571 7.73 43.93 -31.23
N PHE A 572 7.44 43.45 -32.45
CA PHE A 572 7.43 42.03 -32.77
C PHE A 572 8.81 41.52 -33.21
N GLU A 573 9.37 40.59 -32.44
CA GLU A 573 10.54 39.80 -32.75
C GLU A 573 10.11 38.46 -33.34
N PRO A 574 10.48 38.12 -34.59
CA PRO A 574 10.21 36.80 -35.17
C PRO A 574 10.83 35.67 -34.31
N PRO A 575 10.17 34.50 -34.21
CA PRO A 575 10.75 33.34 -33.54
C PRO A 575 11.96 32.82 -34.33
N GLU A 576 13.04 32.45 -33.63
CA GLU A 576 14.28 31.97 -34.24
C GLU A 576 14.17 30.51 -34.73
N ASP A 577 13.45 29.66 -34.00
CA ASP A 577 13.27 28.24 -34.32
C ASP A 577 11.82 27.77 -34.01
N PRO A 578 10.81 28.20 -34.80
CA PRO A 578 9.44 27.74 -34.62
C PRO A 578 9.26 26.31 -35.15
N ASP A 579 8.44 25.50 -34.48
CA ASP A 579 8.08 24.14 -34.94
C ASP A 579 7.49 24.15 -36.36
N VAL A 580 6.71 25.18 -36.66
CA VAL A 580 6.04 25.34 -37.96
C VAL A 580 6.10 26.79 -38.41
N THR A 581 6.49 27.05 -39.65
CA THR A 581 6.36 28.38 -40.29
C THR A 581 5.34 28.33 -41.43
N ILE A 582 4.38 29.26 -41.42
CA ILE A 582 3.27 29.32 -42.37
C ILE A 582 3.15 30.72 -42.96
N ALA A 583 3.29 30.83 -44.28
CA ALA A 583 2.97 32.03 -45.05
C ALA A 583 1.53 31.96 -45.58
N LEU A 584 0.57 32.54 -44.85
CA LEU A 584 -0.87 32.46 -45.18
C LEU A 584 -1.27 33.24 -46.45
N ASP A 585 -0.40 34.10 -46.96
CA ASP A 585 -0.50 34.77 -48.26
C ASP A 585 -0.16 33.84 -49.44
N GLN A 586 0.55 32.74 -49.18
CA GLN A 586 1.05 31.80 -50.21
C GLN A 586 0.42 30.41 -50.09
N VAL A 587 -0.10 30.07 -48.91
CA VAL A 587 -0.63 28.75 -48.59
C VAL A 587 -2.13 28.84 -48.31
N ARG A 588 -2.91 27.95 -48.94
CA ARG A 588 -4.33 27.79 -48.62
C ARG A 588 -4.52 27.36 -47.17
N ILE A 589 -5.55 27.90 -46.51
CA ILE A 589 -5.82 27.64 -45.09
C ILE A 589 -5.93 26.14 -44.76
N ASP A 590 -6.56 25.34 -45.63
CA ASP A 590 -6.70 23.88 -45.44
C ASP A 590 -5.33 23.18 -45.38
N LYS A 591 -4.37 23.63 -46.20
CA LYS A 591 -3.00 23.11 -46.20
C LYS A 591 -2.21 23.58 -44.99
N ALA A 592 -2.39 24.85 -44.59
CA ALA A 592 -1.76 25.39 -43.39
C ALA A 592 -2.20 24.62 -42.13
N VAL A 593 -3.49 24.33 -42.01
CA VAL A 593 -4.04 23.51 -40.91
C VAL A 593 -3.47 22.09 -40.92
N ALA A 594 -3.39 21.45 -42.09
CA ALA A 594 -2.82 20.10 -42.21
C ALA A 594 -1.37 20.02 -41.71
N ILE A 595 -0.55 21.04 -42.00
CA ILE A 595 0.85 21.10 -41.53
C ILE A 595 0.91 21.14 -39.99
N ILE A 596 0.04 21.91 -39.34
CA ILE A 596 0.00 21.99 -37.87
C ILE A 596 -0.43 20.66 -37.25
N ILE A 597 -1.38 19.96 -37.86
CA ILE A 597 -1.84 18.64 -37.38
C ILE A 597 -0.73 17.61 -37.49
N GLU A 598 0.05 17.62 -38.59
CA GLU A 598 1.21 16.75 -38.73
C GLU A 598 2.30 17.07 -37.70
N ALA A 599 2.50 18.34 -37.35
CA ALA A 599 3.41 18.71 -36.25
C ALA A 599 2.94 18.19 -34.88
N LEU A 600 1.62 18.22 -34.61
CA LEU A 600 1.04 17.62 -33.40
C LEU A 600 1.24 16.10 -33.37
N LYS A 601 1.06 15.41 -34.51
CA LYS A 601 1.34 13.96 -34.63
C LYS A 601 2.82 13.65 -34.41
N ALA A 602 3.72 14.40 -35.04
CA ALA A 602 5.17 14.20 -34.91
C ALA A 602 5.64 14.38 -33.45
N ARG A 603 4.95 15.21 -32.67
CA ARG A 603 5.16 15.37 -31.23
C ARG A 603 4.40 14.36 -30.35
N GLY A 604 3.81 13.32 -30.94
CA GLY A 604 3.12 12.25 -30.23
C GLY A 604 1.94 12.74 -29.38
N GLN A 605 1.22 13.77 -29.85
CA GLN A 605 0.09 14.37 -29.14
C GLN A 605 -1.23 13.62 -29.33
N PHE A 606 -1.26 12.68 -30.28
CA PHE A 606 -2.38 11.76 -30.48
C PHE A 606 -1.92 10.35 -30.11
N GLU A 607 -2.86 9.55 -29.61
CA GLU A 607 -2.68 8.11 -29.51
C GLU A 607 -2.64 7.53 -30.94
N ASP A 608 -1.61 6.75 -31.25
CA ASP A 608 -1.55 6.00 -32.52
C ASP A 608 -2.64 4.92 -32.49
N GLU A 609 -3.49 4.88 -33.52
CA GLU A 609 -4.54 3.85 -33.66
C GLU A 609 -3.99 2.42 -33.81
#